data_AF-A0A7V9TZ88-F1
#
_entry.id   AF-A0A7V9TZ88-F1
#
_cell.length_a   1.000
_cell.length_b   1.000
_cell.length_c   1.000
_cell.angle_alpha   90.00
_cell.angle_beta   90.00
_cell.angle_gamma   90.00
#
_symmetry.space_group_name_H-M   'P 1'
#
loop_
_entity.id
_entity.type
_entity.pdbx_description
1 polymer ?
#
loop_
_entity_poly.entity_id
_entity_poly.type
_entity_poly.pdbx_seq_one_letter_code
_entity_poly.pdbx_strand_id
1 'polypeptide(L)'
;SFGLARQRVLIYAWHPLVVWEFAGSGHLDAIAIAFIALALLAHRKNADIATGVALAGATLVKFFPLVLLPALYKRWSWKLPLAFTITIVVAYLPYLSVGPRAAIGYLPGYANEQGLISGDQFYVLSLARKLFGANVPTAAFIIFAFVLMSAIAAWVLLRDRGGDSYLKRAVLLATAVTILFAPHFSWYFAWLVPFLCFMPLVSLFYLTAASFVLYGTWLGDTPNQMFRLNSFLYVPFALLLVVELLVKRRRSAAIGAPGSQNNCGIAAPEMTTGSQESLER
;
A
#
# COMPACT_ATOMS: atom_id res chain seq x y z
N SER A 1 9.53 14.95 11.61
CA SER A 1 9.37 13.60 12.17
C SER A 1 7.93 13.16 12.00
N PHE A 2 7.66 11.89 11.70
CA PHE A 2 6.29 11.34 11.62
C PHE A 2 5.65 11.09 13.01
N GLY A 3 6.34 11.45 14.10
CA GLY A 3 5.85 11.22 15.47
C GLY A 3 5.90 9.75 15.91
N LEU A 4 6.43 8.87 15.06
CA LEU A 4 6.57 7.44 15.32
C LEU A 4 7.95 7.12 15.92
N ALA A 5 8.01 6.02 16.66
CA ALA A 5 9.23 5.44 17.20
C ALA A 5 10.25 5.18 16.08
N ARG A 6 11.47 5.73 16.20
CA ARG A 6 12.53 5.64 15.17
C ARG A 6 12.95 4.20 14.88
N GLN A 7 12.81 3.32 15.87
CA GLN A 7 13.13 1.89 15.78
C GLN A 7 12.31 1.18 14.70
N ARG A 8 11.16 1.72 14.29
CA ARG A 8 10.36 1.14 13.20
C ARG A 8 11.08 1.10 11.86
N VAL A 9 12.09 1.94 11.65
CA VAL A 9 12.95 1.88 10.45
C VAL A 9 13.68 0.54 10.36
N LEU A 10 13.92 -0.15 11.48
CA LEU A 10 14.51 -1.49 11.49
C LEU A 10 13.63 -2.51 10.78
N ILE A 11 12.31 -2.31 10.73
CA ILE A 11 11.41 -3.18 9.96
C ILE A 11 11.82 -3.20 8.49
N TYR A 12 12.17 -2.04 7.91
CA TYR A 12 12.66 -1.97 6.54
C TYR A 12 14.11 -2.44 6.44
N ALA A 13 15.00 -1.94 7.30
CA ALA A 13 16.44 -2.20 7.22
C ALA A 13 16.80 -3.68 7.40
N TRP A 14 16.02 -4.43 8.19
CA TRP A 14 16.22 -5.86 8.43
C TRP A 14 15.14 -6.75 7.80
N HIS A 15 14.28 -6.20 6.95
CA HIS A 15 13.33 -7.06 6.23
C HIS A 15 14.12 -8.00 5.30
N PRO A 16 13.93 -9.33 5.37
CA PRO A 16 14.70 -10.27 4.56
C PRO A 16 14.59 -9.96 3.07
N LEU A 17 13.40 -9.57 2.61
CA LEU A 17 13.17 -9.18 1.21
C LEU A 17 13.98 -7.94 0.79
N VAL A 18 14.12 -6.94 1.66
CA VAL A 18 14.88 -5.72 1.35
C VAL A 18 16.39 -6.03 1.31
N VAL A 19 16.87 -6.80 2.28
CA VAL A 19 18.28 -7.21 2.35
C VAL A 19 18.64 -8.05 1.12
N TRP A 20 17.83 -9.06 0.80
CA TRP A 20 18.08 -9.96 -0.31
C TRP A 20 18.00 -9.23 -1.66
N GLU A 21 16.89 -8.54 -1.92
CA GLU A 21 16.63 -8.01 -3.27
C GLU A 21 17.46 -6.77 -3.59
N PHE A 22 17.75 -5.91 -2.61
CA PHE A 22 18.39 -4.63 -2.87
C PHE A 22 19.86 -4.62 -2.51
N ALA A 23 20.22 -5.09 -1.32
CA ALA A 23 21.63 -5.16 -0.92
C ALA A 23 22.35 -6.36 -1.56
N GLY A 24 21.65 -7.48 -1.74
CA GLY A 24 22.19 -8.67 -2.41
C GLY A 24 22.14 -8.56 -3.93
N SER A 25 20.93 -8.53 -4.50
CA SER A 25 20.72 -8.66 -5.95
C SER A 25 20.72 -7.34 -6.74
N GLY A 26 20.69 -6.18 -6.08
CA GLY A 26 20.71 -4.87 -6.75
C GLY A 26 19.46 -4.55 -7.57
N HIS A 27 18.29 -5.08 -7.20
CA HIS A 27 17.04 -4.85 -7.94
C HIS A 27 16.66 -3.36 -7.99
N LEU A 28 16.23 -2.89 -9.17
CA LEU A 28 15.89 -1.48 -9.39
C LEU A 28 14.68 -1.00 -8.57
N ASP A 29 13.88 -1.92 -8.03
CA ASP A 29 12.73 -1.63 -7.17
C ASP A 29 13.09 -0.74 -5.98
N ALA A 30 14.35 -0.79 -5.50
CA ALA A 30 14.87 0.12 -4.48
C ALA A 30 14.73 1.61 -4.87
N ILE A 31 14.92 1.94 -6.15
CA ILE A 31 14.81 3.31 -6.67
C ILE A 31 13.35 3.76 -6.64
N ALA A 32 12.41 2.91 -7.10
CA ALA A 32 10.99 3.20 -7.04
C ALA A 32 10.53 3.42 -5.58
N ILE A 33 11.02 2.60 -4.66
CA ILE A 33 10.74 2.70 -3.22
C ILE A 33 11.29 3.98 -2.62
N ALA A 34 12.51 4.38 -2.98
CA ALA A 34 13.08 5.65 -2.55
C ALA A 34 12.21 6.83 -2.98
N PHE A 35 11.76 6.85 -4.24
CA PHE A 35 10.83 7.87 -4.74
C PHE A 35 9.46 7.83 -4.05
N ILE A 36 8.92 6.65 -3.74
CA ILE A 36 7.69 6.53 -2.93
C ILE A 36 7.90 7.16 -1.55
N ALA A 37 9.00 6.84 -0.86
CA ALA A 37 9.30 7.42 0.45
C ALA A 37 9.45 8.95 0.39
N LEU A 38 10.09 9.47 -0.66
CA LEU A 38 10.20 10.91 -0.92
C LEU A 38 8.83 11.55 -1.18
N ALA A 39 7.95 10.90 -1.94
CA ALA A 39 6.59 11.39 -2.18
C ALA A 39 5.77 11.44 -0.89
N LEU A 40 5.85 10.41 -0.04
CA LEU A 40 5.18 10.38 1.26
C LEU A 40 5.70 11.48 2.20
N LEU A 41 7.02 11.73 2.20
CA LEU A 41 7.66 12.78 3.01
C LEU A 41 7.30 14.18 2.50
N ALA A 42 7.34 14.40 1.18
CA ALA A 42 6.96 15.67 0.55
C ALA A 42 5.49 16.01 0.84
N HIS A 43 4.60 15.02 0.72
CA HIS A 43 3.19 15.18 1.03
C HIS A 43 2.99 15.60 2.50
N ARG A 44 3.70 14.95 3.43
CA ARG A 44 3.64 15.28 4.86
C ARG A 44 4.10 16.70 5.17
N LYS A 45 5.02 17.24 4.35
CA LYS A 45 5.52 18.62 4.41
C LYS A 45 4.66 19.62 3.62
N ASN A 46 3.51 19.22 3.09
CA ASN A 46 2.65 20.03 2.23
C ASN A 46 3.36 20.55 0.96
N ALA A 47 4.38 19.83 0.46
CA ALA A 47 5.12 20.19 -0.74
C ALA A 47 4.51 19.48 -1.96
N ASP A 48 3.38 20.01 -2.45
CA ASP A 48 2.58 19.38 -3.52
C ASP A 48 3.38 19.12 -4.81
N ILE A 49 4.23 20.07 -5.23
CA ILE A 49 5.08 19.93 -6.42
C ILE A 49 6.09 18.79 -6.22
N ALA A 50 6.84 18.80 -5.12
CA ALA A 50 7.81 17.75 -4.82
C ALA A 50 7.14 16.37 -4.67
N THR A 51 5.90 16.32 -4.18
CA THR A 51 5.09 15.09 -4.13
C THR A 51 4.80 14.58 -5.54
N GLY A 52 4.36 15.45 -6.44
CA GLY A 52 4.08 15.11 -7.84
C GLY A 52 5.34 14.62 -8.58
N VAL A 53 6.45 15.36 -8.45
CA VAL A 53 7.75 14.99 -9.07
C VAL A 53 8.25 13.64 -8.54
N ALA A 54 8.24 13.43 -7.21
CA ALA A 54 8.72 12.19 -6.63
C ALA A 54 7.84 11.00 -7.02
N LEU A 55 6.51 11.17 -7.02
CA LEU A 55 5.59 10.10 -7.44
C LEU A 55 5.72 9.78 -8.94
N ALA A 56 5.95 10.78 -9.77
CA ALA A 56 6.28 10.59 -11.19
C ALA A 56 7.59 9.82 -11.34
N GLY A 57 8.63 10.16 -10.58
CA GLY A 57 9.89 9.42 -10.54
C GLY A 57 9.67 7.93 -10.20
N ALA A 58 8.87 7.63 -9.18
CA ALA A 58 8.52 6.25 -8.86
C ALA A 58 7.78 5.55 -10.02
N THR A 59 6.83 6.24 -10.64
CA THR A 59 6.00 5.72 -11.74
C THR A 59 6.80 5.47 -13.03
N LEU A 60 7.82 6.30 -13.29
CA LEU A 60 8.75 6.15 -14.41
C LEU A 60 9.69 4.95 -14.22
N VAL A 61 10.04 4.62 -12.97
CA VAL A 61 10.83 3.40 -12.67
C VAL A 61 9.97 2.15 -12.82
N LYS A 62 8.74 2.15 -12.29
CA LYS A 62 7.74 1.09 -12.48
C LYS A 62 6.35 1.69 -12.43
N PHE A 63 5.38 1.15 -13.18
CA PHE A 63 4.05 1.79 -13.30
C PHE A 63 3.14 1.70 -12.07
N PHE A 64 3.31 0.70 -11.20
CA PHE A 64 2.38 0.46 -10.09
C PHE A 64 2.27 1.60 -9.04
N PRO A 65 3.31 2.41 -8.72
CA PRO A 65 3.19 3.51 -7.76
C PRO A 65 2.17 4.59 -8.19
N LEU A 66 1.78 4.64 -9.47
CA LEU A 66 0.71 5.52 -9.95
C LEU A 66 -0.57 5.40 -9.11
N VAL A 67 -0.87 4.20 -8.60
CA VAL A 67 -2.07 3.97 -7.77
C VAL A 67 -2.05 4.73 -6.45
N LEU A 68 -0.91 5.29 -6.03
CA LEU A 68 -0.81 6.11 -4.82
C LEU A 68 -1.28 7.56 -5.05
N LEU A 69 -1.43 7.99 -6.30
CA LEU A 69 -1.84 9.36 -6.66
C LEU A 69 -3.14 9.80 -5.94
N PRO A 70 -4.23 9.00 -5.91
CA PRO A 70 -5.46 9.39 -5.21
C PRO A 70 -5.27 9.60 -3.70
N ALA A 71 -4.36 8.84 -3.08
CA ALA A 71 -4.06 8.96 -1.66
C ALA A 71 -3.25 10.22 -1.33
N LEU A 72 -2.35 10.63 -2.22
CA LEU A 72 -1.49 11.82 -2.05
C LEU A 72 -2.09 13.09 -2.64
N TYR A 73 -3.17 12.98 -3.41
CA TYR A 73 -3.86 14.13 -3.96
C TYR A 73 -4.51 14.97 -2.85
N LYS A 74 -4.24 16.27 -2.85
CA LYS A 74 -4.91 17.25 -2.00
C LYS A 74 -6.06 17.88 -2.79
N ARG A 75 -7.29 17.78 -2.26
CA ARG A 75 -8.49 18.31 -2.92
C ARG A 75 -8.26 19.79 -3.29
N TRP A 76 -8.57 20.14 -4.55
CA TRP A 76 -8.38 21.48 -5.13
C TRP A 76 -6.93 21.90 -5.43
N SER A 77 -5.92 21.09 -5.10
CA SER A 77 -4.55 21.37 -5.53
C SER A 77 -4.30 20.82 -6.93
N TRP A 78 -4.13 21.70 -7.91
CA TRP A 78 -3.70 21.32 -9.26
C TRP A 78 -2.18 21.11 -9.36
N LYS A 79 -1.41 21.57 -8.37
CA LYS A 79 0.06 21.58 -8.40
C LYS A 79 0.64 20.17 -8.48
N LEU A 80 0.10 19.23 -7.69
CA LEU A 80 0.56 17.85 -7.68
C LEU A 80 0.31 17.13 -9.00
N PRO A 81 -0.93 17.04 -9.54
CA PRO A 81 -1.15 16.35 -10.81
C PRO A 81 -0.44 17.06 -11.96
N LEU A 82 -0.33 18.39 -11.95
CA LEU A 82 0.43 19.10 -12.98
C LEU A 82 1.93 18.74 -12.92
N ALA A 83 2.55 18.81 -11.73
CA ALA A 83 3.95 18.46 -11.58
C ALA A 83 4.21 17.00 -11.97
N PHE A 84 3.33 16.08 -11.57
CA PHE A 84 3.39 14.68 -11.96
C PHE A 84 3.38 14.50 -13.48
N THR A 85 2.41 15.12 -14.17
CA THR A 85 2.27 15.03 -15.63
C THR A 85 3.45 15.68 -16.35
N ILE A 86 3.88 16.87 -15.93
CA ILE A 86 5.04 17.57 -16.53
C ILE A 86 6.30 16.73 -16.37
N THR A 87 6.56 16.14 -15.20
CA THR A 87 7.74 15.28 -15.00
C THR A 87 7.75 14.08 -15.94
N ILE A 88 6.61 13.41 -16.14
CA ILE A 88 6.50 12.30 -17.11
C ILE A 88 6.77 12.83 -18.52
N VAL A 89 6.08 13.89 -18.95
CA VAL A 89 6.25 14.45 -20.30
C VAL A 89 7.71 14.81 -20.56
N VAL A 90 8.34 15.55 -19.64
CA VAL A 90 9.75 15.96 -19.73
C VAL A 90 10.68 14.76 -19.81
N ALA A 91 10.47 13.73 -19.00
CA ALA A 91 11.27 12.50 -19.03
C ALA A 91 11.13 11.74 -20.37
N TYR A 92 9.98 11.83 -21.02
CA TYR A 92 9.72 11.22 -22.32
C TYR A 92 10.13 12.08 -23.52
N LEU A 93 10.44 13.38 -23.34
CA LEU A 93 10.84 14.28 -24.45
C LEU A 93 12.00 13.73 -25.30
N PRO A 94 13.08 13.15 -24.72
CA PRO A 94 14.19 12.61 -25.52
C PRO A 94 13.79 11.45 -26.44
N TYR A 95 12.66 10.78 -26.15
CA TYR A 95 12.17 9.61 -26.89
C TYR A 95 11.12 9.96 -27.96
N LEU A 96 10.80 11.24 -28.17
CA LEU A 96 9.84 11.62 -29.21
C LEU A 96 10.31 11.26 -30.63
N SER A 97 11.63 11.25 -30.86
CA SER A 97 12.22 10.96 -32.17
C SER A 97 12.04 9.51 -32.63
N VAL A 98 11.89 8.56 -31.70
CA VAL A 98 11.70 7.13 -32.03
C VAL A 98 10.22 6.78 -32.30
N GLY A 99 9.31 7.72 -32.03
CA GLY A 99 7.87 7.55 -32.23
C GLY A 99 7.18 6.80 -31.07
N PRO A 100 5.84 6.94 -30.95
CA PRO A 100 5.08 6.48 -29.78
C PRO A 100 5.12 4.96 -29.60
N ARG A 101 5.15 4.18 -30.70
CA ARG A 101 5.25 2.71 -30.61
C ARG A 101 6.60 2.25 -30.05
N ALA A 102 7.69 2.87 -30.49
CA ALA A 102 9.02 2.55 -29.97
C ALA A 102 9.21 3.03 -28.53
N ALA A 103 8.58 4.15 -28.15
CA ALA A 103 8.57 4.65 -26.78
C ALA A 103 7.84 3.71 -25.80
N ILE A 104 6.79 3.00 -26.26
CA ILE A 104 6.11 1.94 -25.50
C ILE A 104 6.94 0.64 -25.50
N GLY A 105 7.78 0.45 -26.52
CA GLY A 105 8.77 -0.62 -26.57
C GLY A 105 8.15 -2.02 -26.49
N TYR A 106 8.78 -2.90 -25.71
CA TYR A 106 8.42 -4.31 -25.59
C TYR A 106 7.20 -4.59 -24.69
N LEU A 107 6.48 -3.57 -24.22
CA LEU A 107 5.35 -3.76 -23.31
C LEU A 107 4.28 -4.76 -23.80
N PRO A 108 3.88 -4.79 -25.09
CA PRO A 108 2.95 -5.80 -25.58
C PRO A 108 3.51 -7.23 -25.52
N GLY A 109 4.80 -7.40 -25.82
CA GLY A 109 5.49 -8.69 -25.73
C GLY A 109 5.57 -9.18 -24.28
N TYR A 110 5.99 -8.29 -23.38
CA TYR A 110 6.00 -8.54 -21.94
C TYR A 110 4.61 -8.91 -21.39
N ALA A 111 3.56 -8.25 -21.86
CA ALA A 111 2.19 -8.58 -21.45
C ALA A 111 1.77 -9.99 -21.88
N ASN A 112 2.23 -10.44 -23.05
CA ASN A 112 2.00 -11.80 -23.51
C ASN A 112 2.82 -12.81 -22.69
N GLU A 113 4.11 -12.55 -22.47
CA GLU A 113 5.02 -13.42 -21.71
C GLU A 113 4.59 -13.63 -20.27
N GLN A 114 4.14 -12.57 -19.59
CA GLN A 114 3.66 -12.66 -18.22
C GLN A 114 2.27 -13.30 -18.10
N GLY A 115 1.62 -13.62 -19.22
CA GLY A 115 0.27 -14.18 -19.21
C GLY A 115 -0.80 -13.16 -18.80
N LEU A 116 -0.61 -11.86 -19.05
CA LEU A 116 -1.66 -10.86 -18.87
C LEU A 116 -2.80 -11.05 -19.86
N ILE A 117 -2.49 -11.53 -21.07
CA ILE A 117 -3.46 -11.80 -22.13
C ILE A 117 -4.21 -13.12 -21.86
N SER A 118 -3.49 -14.19 -21.51
CA SER A 118 -4.08 -15.50 -21.16
C SER A 118 -4.81 -15.49 -19.81
N GLY A 119 -4.41 -14.58 -18.91
CA GLY A 119 -4.94 -14.45 -17.56
C GLY A 119 -4.22 -15.32 -16.53
N ASP A 120 -3.11 -15.97 -16.91
CA ASP A 120 -2.31 -16.82 -16.01
C ASP A 120 -1.60 -16.02 -14.92
N GLN A 121 -1.39 -14.72 -15.14
CA GLN A 121 -0.86 -13.79 -14.14
C GLN A 121 -1.76 -13.65 -12.90
N PHE A 122 -3.08 -13.79 -13.08
CA PHE A 122 -4.04 -13.31 -12.08
C PHE A 122 -4.54 -14.45 -11.19
N TYR A 123 -4.01 -14.56 -9.98
CA TYR A 123 -4.43 -15.60 -9.03
C TYR A 123 -5.95 -15.59 -8.75
N VAL A 124 -6.56 -14.42 -8.58
CA VAL A 124 -8.01 -14.29 -8.33
C VAL A 124 -8.82 -14.80 -9.52
N LEU A 125 -8.34 -14.60 -10.75
CA LEU A 125 -8.96 -15.15 -11.95
C LEU A 125 -8.79 -16.68 -12.00
N SER A 126 -7.61 -17.21 -11.69
CA SER A 126 -7.38 -18.66 -11.62
C SER A 126 -8.31 -19.32 -10.58
N LEU A 127 -8.52 -18.66 -9.43
CA LEU A 127 -9.46 -19.12 -8.42
C LEU A 127 -10.91 -19.07 -8.93
N ALA A 128 -11.32 -17.97 -9.58
CA ALA A 128 -12.64 -17.85 -10.17
C ALA A 128 -12.90 -18.94 -11.24
N ARG A 129 -11.93 -19.22 -12.10
CA ARG A 129 -12.02 -20.30 -13.11
C ARG A 129 -12.16 -21.69 -12.47
N LYS A 130 -11.52 -21.93 -11.32
CA LYS A 130 -11.65 -23.20 -10.58
C LYS A 130 -13.00 -23.32 -9.87
N LEU A 131 -13.59 -22.22 -9.39
CA LEU A 131 -14.85 -22.23 -8.63
C LEU A 131 -16.10 -22.16 -9.52
N PHE A 132 -16.07 -21.33 -10.56
CA PHE A 132 -17.23 -21.01 -11.41
C PHE A 132 -17.12 -21.61 -12.83
N GLY A 133 -16.05 -22.35 -13.10
CA GLY A 133 -15.79 -22.99 -14.40
C GLY A 133 -14.80 -22.23 -15.27
N ALA A 134 -14.14 -22.96 -16.19
CA ALA A 134 -13.03 -22.45 -17.00
C ALA A 134 -13.39 -21.30 -17.96
N ASN A 135 -14.67 -21.03 -18.16
CA ASN A 135 -15.18 -20.08 -19.16
C ASN A 135 -15.09 -18.61 -18.74
N VAL A 136 -14.53 -18.28 -17.56
CA VAL A 136 -14.38 -16.89 -17.12
C VAL A 136 -13.33 -16.17 -17.99
N PRO A 137 -13.73 -15.18 -18.82
CA PRO A 137 -12.82 -14.51 -19.74
C PRO A 137 -11.83 -13.61 -19.01
N THR A 138 -10.58 -13.56 -19.48
CA THR A 138 -9.56 -12.65 -18.92
C THR A 138 -9.99 -11.19 -18.99
N ALA A 139 -10.61 -10.78 -20.10
CA ALA A 139 -11.11 -9.43 -20.28
C ALA A 139 -12.14 -9.02 -19.19
N ALA A 140 -13.03 -9.94 -18.79
CA ALA A 140 -14.00 -9.69 -17.74
C ALA A 140 -13.32 -9.41 -16.39
N PHE A 141 -12.25 -10.15 -16.08
CA PHE A 141 -11.46 -9.92 -14.88
C PHE A 141 -10.69 -8.59 -14.92
N ILE A 142 -10.08 -8.26 -16.06
CA ILE A 142 -9.37 -6.98 -16.22
C ILE A 142 -10.33 -5.80 -16.03
N ILE A 143 -11.53 -5.88 -16.63
CA ILE A 143 -12.58 -4.87 -16.45
C ILE A 143 -12.99 -4.78 -14.98
N PHE A 144 -13.24 -5.92 -14.33
CA PHE A 144 -13.57 -5.98 -12.90
C PHE A 144 -12.47 -5.33 -12.03
N ALA A 145 -11.20 -5.71 -12.23
CA ALA A 145 -10.07 -5.18 -11.48
C ALA A 145 -9.91 -3.67 -11.69
N PHE A 146 -10.07 -3.19 -12.93
CA PHE A 146 -10.02 -1.77 -13.26
C PHE A 146 -11.16 -0.98 -12.61
N VAL A 147 -12.39 -1.50 -12.67
CA VAL A 147 -13.57 -0.89 -12.04
C VAL A 147 -13.40 -0.86 -10.52
N LEU A 148 -12.92 -1.95 -9.92
CA LEU A 148 -12.68 -2.03 -8.48
C LEU A 148 -11.61 -1.02 -8.03
N MET A 149 -10.48 -0.96 -8.73
CA MET A 149 -9.42 0.01 -8.43
C MET A 149 -9.90 1.45 -8.61
N SER A 150 -10.67 1.71 -9.66
CA SER A 150 -11.26 3.04 -9.91
C SER A 150 -12.27 3.42 -8.83
N ALA A 151 -13.09 2.47 -8.37
CA ALA A 151 -14.04 2.67 -7.28
C ALA A 151 -13.32 2.96 -5.95
N ILE A 152 -12.25 2.21 -5.62
CA ILE A 152 -11.43 2.47 -4.44
C ILE A 152 -10.76 3.85 -4.54
N ALA A 153 -10.20 4.19 -5.70
CA ALA A 153 -9.59 5.49 -5.94
C ALA A 153 -10.60 6.65 -5.80
N ALA A 154 -11.79 6.52 -6.40
CA ALA A 154 -12.87 7.50 -6.28
C ALA A 154 -13.32 7.63 -4.82
N TRP A 155 -13.53 6.53 -4.12
CA TRP A 155 -13.87 6.52 -2.70
C TRP A 155 -12.80 7.22 -1.84
N VAL A 156 -11.51 6.97 -2.14
CA VAL A 156 -10.37 7.63 -1.50
C VAL A 156 -10.38 9.14 -1.77
N LEU A 157 -10.75 9.57 -2.97
CA LEU A 157 -10.79 10.99 -3.35
C LEU A 157 -11.95 11.74 -2.70
N LEU A 158 -13.12 11.09 -2.62
CA LEU A 158 -14.37 11.67 -2.15
C LEU A 158 -14.47 11.72 -0.61
N ARG A 159 -13.79 10.84 0.11
CA ARG A 159 -13.89 10.77 1.57
C ARG A 159 -13.17 11.93 2.26
N ASP A 160 -13.86 12.56 3.21
CA ASP A 160 -13.38 13.74 3.94
C ASP A 160 -12.02 13.50 4.63
N ARG A 161 -11.15 14.50 4.57
CA ARG A 161 -9.69 14.40 4.79
C ARG A 161 -9.30 14.80 6.21
N GLY A 162 -9.71 14.03 7.20
CA GLY A 162 -9.12 14.15 8.55
C GLY A 162 -7.68 13.57 8.61
N GLY A 163 -6.73 14.33 9.18
CA GLY A 163 -5.39 13.88 9.66
C GLY A 163 -4.56 12.93 8.77
N ASP A 164 -3.71 12.10 9.39
CA ASP A 164 -2.80 11.09 8.80
C ASP A 164 -3.51 9.94 8.01
N SER A 165 -4.70 10.20 7.48
CA SER A 165 -5.50 9.25 6.72
C SER A 165 -4.90 8.88 5.36
N TYR A 166 -3.99 9.70 4.81
CA TYR A 166 -3.37 9.45 3.51
C TYR A 166 -2.52 8.17 3.49
N LEU A 167 -1.78 7.88 4.58
CA LEU A 167 -0.97 6.65 4.66
C LEU A 167 -1.87 5.40 4.61
N LYS A 168 -3.01 5.42 5.32
CA LYS A 168 -3.99 4.32 5.30
C LYS A 168 -4.58 4.13 3.90
N ARG A 169 -4.88 5.23 3.19
CA ARG A 169 -5.37 5.22 1.81
C ARG A 169 -4.31 4.68 0.85
N ALA A 170 -3.05 5.08 1.03
CA ALA A 170 -1.91 4.59 0.24
C ALA A 170 -1.69 3.09 0.45
N VAL A 171 -1.72 2.61 1.69
CA VAL A 171 -1.65 1.17 2.00
C VAL A 171 -2.79 0.39 1.37
N LEU A 172 -4.02 0.90 1.45
CA LEU A 172 -5.18 0.27 0.83
C LEU A 172 -4.97 0.11 -0.69
N LEU A 173 -4.60 1.18 -1.39
CA LEU A 173 -4.38 1.17 -2.84
C LEU A 173 -3.20 0.26 -3.23
N ALA A 174 -2.11 0.32 -2.48
CA ALA A 174 -0.93 -0.51 -2.72
C ALA A 174 -1.22 -2.00 -2.53
N THR A 175 -1.89 -2.34 -1.43
CA THR A 175 -2.27 -3.72 -1.12
C THR A 175 -3.26 -4.24 -2.16
N ALA A 176 -4.28 -3.44 -2.52
CA ALA A 176 -5.29 -3.82 -3.50
C ALA A 176 -4.68 -4.11 -4.89
N VAL A 177 -3.79 -3.25 -5.39
CA VAL A 177 -3.16 -3.50 -6.69
C VAL A 177 -2.25 -4.72 -6.65
N THR A 178 -1.51 -4.95 -5.56
CA THR A 178 -0.67 -6.15 -5.42
C THR A 178 -1.51 -7.43 -5.41
N ILE A 179 -2.66 -7.46 -4.73
CA ILE A 179 -3.54 -8.64 -4.72
C ILE A 179 -4.18 -8.88 -6.08
N LEU A 180 -4.65 -7.82 -6.74
CA LEU A 180 -5.32 -7.93 -8.03
C LEU A 180 -4.36 -8.36 -9.15
N PHE A 181 -3.13 -7.84 -9.12
CA PHE A 181 -2.10 -8.20 -10.09
C PHE A 181 -1.45 -9.56 -9.78
N ALA A 182 -1.38 -9.93 -8.50
CA ALA A 182 -0.76 -11.14 -7.99
C ALA A 182 0.64 -11.44 -8.60
N PRO A 183 1.67 -10.61 -8.32
CA PRO A 183 2.98 -10.77 -8.94
C PRO A 183 3.59 -12.16 -8.72
N HIS A 184 4.25 -12.70 -9.74
CA HIS A 184 4.92 -14.01 -9.67
C HIS A 184 6.33 -13.95 -9.08
N PHE A 185 6.84 -12.76 -8.77
CA PHE A 185 8.20 -12.58 -8.26
C PHE A 185 8.24 -11.80 -6.94
N SER A 186 9.12 -12.22 -6.04
CA SER A 186 9.24 -11.73 -4.66
C SER A 186 9.51 -10.22 -4.59
N TRP A 187 10.37 -9.67 -5.45
CA TRP A 187 10.72 -8.24 -5.45
C TRP A 187 9.52 -7.30 -5.64
N TYR A 188 8.46 -7.73 -6.33
CA TYR A 188 7.24 -6.91 -6.49
C TYR A 188 6.45 -6.71 -5.20
N PHE A 189 6.77 -7.45 -4.12
CA PHE A 189 6.18 -7.24 -2.79
C PHE A 189 6.99 -6.24 -1.96
N ALA A 190 8.25 -5.98 -2.31
CA ALA A 190 9.16 -5.16 -1.52
C ALA A 190 8.68 -3.71 -1.35
N TRP A 191 7.91 -3.18 -2.31
CA TRP A 191 7.34 -1.84 -2.22
C TRP A 191 6.28 -1.67 -1.12
N LEU A 192 5.76 -2.78 -0.56
CA LEU A 192 4.86 -2.75 0.59
C LEU A 192 5.63 -2.57 1.92
N VAL A 193 6.91 -2.93 1.96
CA VAL A 193 7.73 -2.92 3.19
C VAL A 193 7.88 -1.53 3.81
N PRO A 194 8.13 -0.42 3.06
CA PRO A 194 8.16 0.92 3.63
C PRO A 194 6.89 1.30 4.40
N PHE A 195 5.73 0.78 3.98
CA PHE A 195 4.47 1.05 4.68
C PHE A 195 4.40 0.37 6.05
N LEU A 196 5.09 -0.76 6.24
CA LEU A 196 5.18 -1.46 7.53
C LEU A 196 5.88 -0.62 8.61
N CYS A 197 6.80 0.26 8.21
CA CYS A 197 7.42 1.24 9.12
C CYS A 197 6.39 2.21 9.72
N PHE A 198 5.34 2.52 8.97
CA PHE A 198 4.26 3.41 9.44
C PHE A 198 3.14 2.63 10.13
N MET A 199 2.75 1.49 9.54
CA MET A 199 1.66 0.62 9.98
C MET A 199 2.14 -0.83 9.98
N PRO A 200 2.61 -1.36 11.14
CA PRO A 200 3.08 -2.73 11.24
C PRO A 200 1.89 -3.70 11.23
N LEU A 201 1.31 -3.91 10.06
CA LEU A 201 0.21 -4.84 9.81
C LEU A 201 0.81 -6.24 9.66
N VAL A 202 0.30 -7.18 10.46
CA VAL A 202 0.72 -8.58 10.47
C VAL A 202 0.39 -9.23 9.14
N SER A 203 -0.76 -8.91 8.55
CA SER A 203 -1.16 -9.40 7.22
C SER A 203 -0.13 -9.01 6.15
N LEU A 204 0.26 -7.73 6.08
CA LEU A 204 1.25 -7.27 5.12
C LEU A 204 2.66 -7.80 5.40
N PHE A 205 3.08 -7.86 6.67
CA PHE A 205 4.36 -8.44 7.03
C PHE A 205 4.44 -9.91 6.61
N TYR A 206 3.37 -10.67 6.84
CA TYR A 206 3.26 -12.04 6.35
C TYR A 206 3.37 -12.10 4.82
N LEU A 207 2.61 -11.27 4.09
CA LEU A 207 2.62 -11.27 2.63
C LEU A 207 4.02 -10.97 2.06
N THR A 208 4.72 -9.98 2.62
CA THR A 208 6.07 -9.61 2.16
C THR A 208 7.15 -10.61 2.58
N ALA A 209 6.99 -11.31 3.70
CA ALA A 209 7.94 -12.33 4.14
C ALA A 209 7.71 -13.68 3.43
N ALA A 210 6.44 -14.07 3.25
CA ALA A 210 6.05 -15.32 2.61
C ALA A 210 6.31 -15.30 1.10
N SER A 211 6.47 -14.12 0.47
CA SER A 211 6.75 -14.03 -0.97
C SER A 211 8.00 -14.78 -1.40
N PHE A 212 8.95 -15.05 -0.50
CA PHE A 212 10.12 -15.89 -0.77
C PHE A 212 9.78 -17.30 -1.31
N VAL A 213 8.58 -17.83 -1.02
CA VAL A 213 8.20 -19.14 -1.60
C VAL A 213 8.08 -19.09 -3.13
N LEU A 214 7.95 -17.89 -3.73
CA LEU A 214 7.96 -17.69 -5.18
C LEU A 214 9.33 -17.96 -5.81
N TYR A 215 10.41 -18.05 -5.03
CA TYR A 215 11.69 -18.57 -5.55
C TYR A 215 11.68 -20.09 -5.75
N GLY A 216 10.70 -20.79 -5.18
CA GLY A 216 10.43 -22.19 -5.50
C GLY A 216 9.86 -22.39 -6.90
N THR A 217 9.69 -21.31 -7.67
CA THR A 217 9.24 -21.31 -9.06
C THR A 217 10.26 -20.62 -9.97
N TRP A 218 10.38 -21.12 -11.20
CA TRP A 218 11.23 -20.59 -12.27
C TRP A 218 10.50 -20.66 -13.61
N LEU A 219 11.13 -20.15 -14.68
CA LEU A 219 10.58 -20.18 -16.04
C LEU A 219 10.30 -21.64 -16.47
N GLY A 220 9.03 -22.07 -16.47
CA GLY A 220 8.59 -23.42 -16.86
C GLY A 220 7.56 -24.08 -15.95
N ASP A 221 7.11 -23.42 -14.87
CA ASP A 221 6.19 -24.05 -13.92
C ASP A 221 4.77 -24.23 -14.45
N THR A 222 4.16 -25.35 -14.04
CA THR A 222 2.78 -25.65 -14.40
C THR A 222 1.80 -24.67 -13.71
N PRO A 223 0.68 -24.31 -14.35
CA PRO A 223 -0.35 -23.45 -13.74
C PRO A 223 -0.83 -23.93 -12.36
N ASN A 224 -0.83 -25.25 -12.13
CA ASN A 224 -1.22 -25.84 -10.85
C ASN A 224 -0.18 -25.62 -9.73
N GLN A 225 1.11 -25.54 -10.06
CA GLN A 225 2.15 -25.23 -9.08
C GLN A 225 2.07 -23.76 -8.66
N MET A 226 1.99 -22.85 -9.63
CA MET A 226 1.81 -21.43 -9.36
C MET A 226 0.53 -21.15 -8.55
N PHE A 227 -0.57 -21.82 -8.88
CA PHE A 227 -1.81 -21.72 -8.10
C PHE A 227 -1.64 -22.13 -6.64
N ARG A 228 -0.89 -23.22 -6.36
CA ARG A 228 -0.65 -23.70 -4.99
C ARG A 228 0.19 -22.71 -4.18
N LEU A 229 1.24 -22.14 -4.79
CA LEU A 229 2.08 -21.14 -4.12
C LEU A 229 1.34 -19.83 -3.88
N ASN A 230 0.58 -19.36 -4.87
CA ASN A 230 -0.30 -18.22 -4.69
C ASN A 230 -1.38 -18.50 -3.62
N SER A 231 -1.90 -19.71 -3.52
CA SER A 231 -2.81 -20.09 -2.43
C SER A 231 -2.11 -20.00 -1.07
N PHE A 232 -0.87 -20.48 -0.98
CA PHE A 232 -0.05 -20.36 0.23
C PHE A 232 0.23 -18.91 0.60
N LEU A 233 0.41 -18.01 -0.36
CA LEU A 233 0.57 -16.56 -0.11
C LEU A 233 -0.75 -15.88 0.30
N TYR A 234 -1.76 -15.96 -0.57
CA TYR A 234 -2.91 -15.06 -0.50
C TYR A 234 -4.00 -15.54 0.47
N VAL A 235 -4.13 -16.86 0.71
CA VAL A 235 -5.15 -17.37 1.64
C VAL A 235 -4.82 -16.99 3.09
N PRO A 236 -3.61 -17.27 3.63
CA PRO A 236 -3.29 -16.87 5.00
C PRO A 236 -3.23 -15.34 5.15
N PHE A 237 -2.76 -14.62 4.12
CA PHE A 237 -2.85 -13.16 4.08
C PHE A 237 -4.30 -12.68 4.25
N ALA A 238 -5.25 -13.24 3.49
CA ALA A 238 -6.66 -12.85 3.57
C ALA A 238 -7.26 -13.15 4.95
N LEU A 239 -6.94 -14.31 5.53
CA LEU A 239 -7.38 -14.69 6.88
C LEU A 239 -6.84 -13.73 7.95
N LEU A 240 -5.53 -13.42 7.90
CA LEU A 240 -4.90 -12.47 8.81
C LEU A 240 -5.53 -11.07 8.68
N LEU A 241 -5.76 -10.62 7.45
CA LEU A 241 -6.40 -9.33 7.19
C LEU A 241 -7.82 -9.28 7.78
N VAL A 242 -8.62 -10.34 7.62
CA VAL A 242 -9.96 -10.44 8.21
C VAL A 242 -9.88 -10.37 9.74
N VAL A 243 -8.96 -11.13 10.36
CA VAL A 243 -8.76 -11.11 11.82
C VAL A 243 -8.39 -9.70 12.30
N GLU A 244 -7.45 -9.02 11.63
CA GLU A 244 -7.05 -7.65 11.97
C GLU A 244 -8.23 -6.67 11.90
N LEU A 245 -9.05 -6.78 10.86
CA LEU A 245 -10.24 -5.93 10.68
C LEU A 245 -11.30 -6.21 11.76
N LEU A 246 -11.53 -7.47 12.12
CA LEU A 246 -12.47 -7.86 13.16
C LEU A 246 -12.02 -7.39 14.55
N VAL A 247 -10.74 -7.58 14.87
CA VAL A 247 -10.15 -7.12 16.14
C VAL A 247 -10.24 -5.60 16.24
N LYS A 248 -9.92 -4.88 15.17
CA LYS A 248 -10.03 -3.42 15.13
C LYS A 248 -11.47 -2.95 15.33
N ARG A 249 -12.44 -3.59 14.68
CA ARG A 249 -13.87 -3.27 14.84
C ARG A 249 -14.33 -3.46 16.28
N ARG A 250 -13.93 -4.56 16.93
CA ARG A 250 -14.25 -4.84 18.34
C ARG A 250 -13.65 -3.78 19.28
N ARG A 251 -12.40 -3.40 19.08
CA ARG A 251 -11.75 -2.34 19.89
C ARG A 251 -12.45 -1.00 19.74
N SER A 252 -12.82 -0.62 18.51
CA SER A 252 -13.58 0.62 18.29
C SER A 252 -14.98 0.60 18.93
N ALA A 253 -15.66 -0.54 18.91
CA ALA A 253 -16.95 -0.70 19.58
C ALA A 253 -16.83 -0.62 21.11
N ALA A 254 -15.78 -1.20 21.70
CA ALA A 254 -15.54 -1.15 23.14
C ALA A 254 -15.24 0.29 23.64
N ILE A 255 -14.48 1.08 22.87
CA ILE A 255 -14.18 2.48 23.22
C ILE A 255 -15.42 3.38 23.08
N GLY A 256 -16.33 3.06 22.14
CA GLY A 256 -17.57 3.80 21.93
C GLY A 256 -18.74 3.39 22.84
N ALA A 257 -18.56 2.43 23.76
CA ALA A 257 -19.61 1.98 24.67
C ALA A 257 -19.82 3.02 25.81
N PRO A 258 -21.07 3.41 26.14
CA PRO A 258 -21.39 4.51 27.05
C PRO A 258 -21.06 4.29 28.55
N GLY A 259 -20.27 3.27 28.91
CA GLY A 259 -19.93 2.94 30.32
C GLY A 259 -18.50 3.27 30.77
N SER A 260 -17.63 3.77 29.88
CA SER A 260 -16.18 3.89 30.18
C SER A 260 -15.74 5.16 30.92
N GLN A 261 -16.63 6.12 31.22
CA GLN A 261 -16.24 7.39 31.86
C GLN A 261 -16.52 7.47 33.37
N ASN A 262 -17.13 6.45 34.00
CA ASN A 262 -17.59 6.55 35.39
C ASN A 262 -16.62 6.01 36.46
N ASN A 263 -15.31 6.17 36.31
CA ASN A 263 -14.41 5.79 37.41
C ASN A 263 -13.10 6.59 37.52
N CYS A 264 -13.19 7.92 37.44
CA CYS A 264 -12.13 8.81 37.91
C CYS A 264 -12.69 9.85 38.89
N GLY A 265 -13.47 9.38 39.86
CA GLY A 265 -13.85 10.14 41.06
C GLY A 265 -12.95 9.74 42.21
N ILE A 266 -11.71 10.25 42.25
CA ILE A 266 -10.94 10.26 43.49
C ILE A 266 -11.59 11.33 44.36
N ALA A 267 -12.30 10.89 45.39
CA ALA A 267 -12.86 11.74 46.42
C ALA A 267 -11.75 12.59 47.06
N ALA A 268 -11.85 13.91 46.92
CA ALA A 268 -11.10 14.84 47.74
C ALA A 268 -11.75 14.88 49.14
N PRO A 269 -10.99 14.84 50.24
CA PRO A 269 -11.57 14.99 51.56
C PRO A 269 -11.99 16.44 51.79
N GLU A 270 -13.18 16.62 52.34
CA GLU A 270 -13.78 17.89 52.75
C GLU A 270 -12.86 18.67 53.71
N MET A 271 -12.58 19.92 53.35
CA MET A 271 -12.10 20.94 54.29
C MET A 271 -13.27 21.39 55.16
N THR A 272 -13.28 20.98 56.42
CA THR A 272 -14.12 21.60 57.45
C THR A 272 -13.52 22.93 57.86
N THR A 273 -14.15 24.02 57.44
CA THR A 273 -13.98 25.35 58.02
C THR A 273 -14.68 25.42 59.38
N GLY A 274 -13.91 25.52 60.45
CA GLY A 274 -14.37 25.93 61.78
C GLY A 274 -13.75 27.29 62.12
N SER A 275 -14.61 28.29 62.30
CA SER A 275 -14.27 29.68 62.63
C SER A 275 -14.14 29.93 64.14
N GLN A 276 -13.38 30.98 64.49
CA GLN A 276 -13.28 31.67 65.80
C GLN A 276 -12.42 30.92 66.84
N GLU A 277 -11.56 31.54 67.66
CA GLU A 277 -11.55 32.81 68.41
C GLU A 277 -10.08 33.23 68.64
N SER A 278 -9.71 34.51 68.53
CA SER A 278 -9.48 35.47 69.65
C SER A 278 -8.28 35.18 70.57
N LEU A 279 -7.57 36.27 70.91
CA LEU A 279 -6.64 36.50 72.05
C LEU A 279 -5.11 36.48 71.79
N GLU A 280 -4.59 37.72 71.78
CA GLU A 280 -3.46 38.21 72.59
C GLU A 280 -2.18 37.37 72.75
N ARG A 281 -1.10 37.79 72.07
CA ARG A 281 0.11 38.47 72.62
C ARG A 281 1.29 38.33 71.68
#